data_AF-A0A9P5WYD0-F1
#
_entry.id   AF-A0A9P5WYD0-F1
#
_cell.length_a   1.000
_cell.length_b   1.000
_cell.length_c   1.000
_cell.angle_alpha   90.00
_cell.angle_beta   90.00
_cell.angle_gamma   90.00
#
_symmetry.space_group_name_H-M   'P 1'
#
loop_
_entity.id
_entity.type
_entity.pdbx_description
1 polymer ?
#
loop_
_entity_poly.entity_id
_entity_poly.type
_entity_poly.pdbx_seq_one_letter_code
_entity_poly.pdbx_strand_id
1 'polypeptide(L)' 'GALVLAQADVDQLQPGQMLNDNLVEFGLRYEWDAIKRCEPEIAELSYVFNTFFYQHL' A
#
# COMPACT_ATOMS: atom_id res chain seq x y z
N GLY A 1 -3.73 2.38 -11.35
CA GLY A 1 -2.61 3.09 -12.03
C GLY A 1 -1.29 2.52 -11.55
N ALA A 2 -0.24 2.54 -12.38
CA ALA A 2 1.09 2.09 -11.97
C ALA A 2 1.66 3.03 -10.89
N LEU A 3 2.21 2.47 -9.82
CA LEU A 3 2.96 3.20 -8.79
C LEU A 3 4.45 3.04 -9.11
N VAL A 4 5.20 4.13 -9.08
CA VAL A 4 6.65 4.14 -9.33
C VAL A 4 7.36 4.36 -8.02
N LEU A 5 8.33 3.50 -7.70
CA LEU A 5 9.20 3.65 -6.54
C LEU A 5 10.59 4.10 -7.00
N ALA A 6 11.10 5.15 -6.39
CA ALA A 6 12.47 5.60 -6.51
C ALA A 6 13.34 4.98 -5.40
N GLN A 7 14.67 5.01 -5.58
CA GLN A 7 15.60 4.52 -4.55
C GLN A 7 15.41 5.24 -3.22
N ALA A 8 15.12 6.55 -3.26
CA ALA A 8 14.86 7.34 -2.06
C ALA A 8 13.61 6.90 -1.27
N ASP A 9 12.62 6.28 -1.93
CA ASP A 9 11.50 5.67 -1.23
C ASP A 9 11.99 4.45 -0.45
N VAL A 10 12.74 3.55 -1.12
CA VAL A 10 13.28 2.32 -0.53
C VAL A 10 14.20 2.61 0.66
N ASP A 11 14.97 3.70 0.59
CA ASP A 11 15.87 4.12 1.67
C ASP A 11 15.12 4.45 2.99
N GLN A 12 13.81 4.72 2.94
CA GLN A 12 12.98 4.95 4.12
C GLN A 12 12.50 3.66 4.81
N LEU A 13 12.80 2.48 4.26
CA LEU A 13 12.57 1.21 4.96
C LEU A 13 13.57 0.97 6.10
N GLN A 14 14.58 1.83 6.24
CA GLN A 14 15.59 1.71 7.30
C GLN A 14 14.97 1.96 8.69
N PRO A 15 15.45 1.25 9.72
CA PRO A 15 14.94 1.42 11.09
C PRO A 15 14.97 2.87 11.55
N GLY A 16 13.88 3.32 12.18
CA GLY A 16 13.75 4.68 12.72
C GLY A 16 13.38 5.75 11.68
N GLN A 17 13.22 5.40 10.41
CA GLN A 17 12.66 6.29 9.39
C GLN A 17 11.13 6.18 9.36
N MET A 18 10.47 7.28 9.02
CA MET A 18 9.03 7.29 8.75
C MET A 18 8.80 6.86 7.31
N LEU A 19 7.86 5.94 7.08
CA LEU A 19 7.48 5.53 5.73
C LEU A 19 6.75 6.69 5.03
N ASN A 20 7.13 6.97 3.79
CA ASN A 20 6.39 7.91 2.96
C ASN A 20 5.12 7.29 2.34
N ASP A 21 4.28 8.15 1.78
CA ASP A 21 2.99 7.76 1.21
C ASP A 21 3.15 6.74 0.07
N ASN A 22 4.22 6.80 -0.72
CA ASN A 22 4.50 5.84 -1.79
C ASN A 22 4.72 4.42 -1.24
N LEU A 23 5.55 4.26 -0.20
CA LEU A 23 5.80 2.96 0.42
C LEU A 23 4.55 2.41 1.10
N VAL A 24 3.77 3.28 1.76
CA VAL A 24 2.52 2.85 2.40
C VAL A 24 1.49 2.42 1.35
N GLU A 25 1.30 3.18 0.27
CA GLU A 25 0.40 2.79 -0.83
C GLU A 25 0.86 1.48 -1.49
N PHE A 26 2.17 1.33 -1.72
CA PHE A 26 2.74 0.11 -2.27
C PHE A 26 2.44 -1.10 -1.38
N GLY A 27 2.74 -1.00 -0.09
CA GLY A 27 2.54 -2.09 0.87
C GLY A 27 1.07 -2.52 0.95
N LEU A 28 0.15 -1.55 1.00
CA LEU A 28 -1.29 -1.84 1.00
C LEU A 28 -1.74 -2.59 -0.26
N ARG A 29 -1.25 -2.19 -1.44
CA ARG A 29 -1.54 -2.90 -2.69
C ARG A 29 -0.97 -4.31 -2.71
N TYR A 30 0.27 -4.46 -2.25
CA TYR A 30 0.95 -5.74 -2.21
C TYR A 30 0.20 -6.75 -1.33
N GLU A 31 -0.18 -6.34 -0.12
CA GLU A 31 -0.97 -7.17 0.79
C GLU A 31 -2.36 -7.47 0.23
N TRP A 32 -3.02 -6.47 -0.37
CA TRP A 32 -4.33 -6.65 -0.98
C TRP A 32 -4.31 -7.65 -2.14
N ASP A 33 -3.28 -7.62 -2.98
CA ASP A 33 -3.10 -8.59 -4.05
C ASP A 33 -2.78 -9.99 -3.50
N ALA A 34 -2.12 -10.10 -2.35
CA ALA A 34 -1.94 -11.38 -1.67
C ALA A 34 -3.27 -11.93 -1.13
N ILE A 35 -4.08 -11.10 -0.48
CA ILE A 35 -5.42 -11.47 0.02
C ILE A 35 -6.30 -11.93 -1.14
N LYS A 36 -6.32 -11.21 -2.26
CA LYS A 36 -7.08 -11.63 -3.46
C LYS A 36 -6.67 -13.01 -3.99
N ARG A 37 -5.39 -13.38 -3.88
CA ARG A 37 -4.89 -14.68 -4.35
C ARG A 37 -5.20 -15.81 -3.38
N CYS A 38 -5.12 -15.55 -2.07
CA CYS A 38 -5.25 -16.58 -1.04
C CYS A 38 -6.70 -16.74 -0.55
N GLU A 39 -7.45 -15.66 -0.47
CA GLU A 39 -8.78 -15.56 0.14
C GLU A 39 -9.71 -14.66 -0.70
N PRO A 40 -10.05 -15.07 -1.94
CA PRO A 40 -10.82 -14.24 -2.87
C PRO A 40 -12.21 -13.85 -2.35
N GLU A 41 -12.86 -14.71 -1.57
CA GLU A 41 -14.18 -14.43 -0.97
C GLU A 41 -14.14 -13.24 0.00
N ILE A 42 -13.06 -13.11 0.77
CA ILE A 42 -12.85 -11.95 1.66
C ILE A 42 -12.58 -10.70 0.84
N ALA A 43 -11.82 -10.85 -0.24
CA ALA A 43 -11.50 -9.74 -1.12
C ALA A 43 -12.74 -9.17 -1.84
N GLU A 44 -13.71 -10.02 -2.21
CA GLU A 44 -14.97 -9.57 -2.82
C GLU A 44 -15.84 -8.76 -1.84
N LEU A 45 -15.71 -9.01 -0.55
CA LEU A 45 -16.47 -8.32 0.51
C LEU A 45 -15.76 -7.07 1.06
N SER A 46 -14.52 -6.80 0.64
CA SER A 46 -13.68 -5.76 1.23
C SER A 46 -13.29 -4.70 0.19
N TYR A 47 -13.25 -3.43 0.61
CA TYR A 47 -12.78 -2.31 -0.22
C TYR A 47 -11.65 -1.58 0.48
N VAL A 48 -10.48 -1.56 -0.15
CA VAL A 48 -9.28 -0.87 0.37
C VAL A 48 -9.17 0.49 -0.29
N PHE A 49 -9.34 1.55 0.51
CA PHE A 49 -9.06 2.91 0.10
C PHE A 49 -7.54 3.15 0.06
N ASN A 50 -7.07 4.03 -0.83
CA ASN A 50 -5.68 4.46 -0.81
C ASN A 50 -5.41 5.40 0.38
N THR A 51 -4.14 5.61 0.70
CA THR A 51 -3.68 6.43 1.83
C THR A 51 -4.13 7.89 1.77
N PHE A 52 -4.30 8.44 0.57
CA PHE A 52 -4.78 9.81 0.35
C PHE A 52 -6.27 10.01 0.64
N PHE A 53 -7.06 8.94 0.74
CA PHE A 53 -8.50 9.02 0.97
C PHE A 53 -8.84 9.74 2.27
N TYR A 54 -8.14 9.44 3.36
CA TYR A 54 -8.44 10.02 4.68
C TYR A 54 -7.91 11.46 4.83
N GLN A 55 -6.86 11.83 4.09
CA GLN A 55 -6.30 13.19 4.14
C GLN A 55 -7.22 14.25 3.50
N HIS A 56 -8.19 13.83 2.69
CA HIS A 56 -9.12 14.70 1.96
C HIS A 56 -10.55 14.65 2.51
N LEU A 57 -10.75 14.10 3.72
CA LEU A 57 -12.04 13.93 4.38
C LEU A 57 -12.46 15.15 5.22
#